data_AF-A0A4V2AZT6-F1
#
_entry.id   AF-A0A4V2AZT6-F1
#
_cell.length_a   1.000
_cell.length_b   1.000
_cell.length_c   1.000
_cell.angle_alpha   90.00
_cell.angle_beta   90.00
_cell.angle_gamma   90.00
#
_symmetry.space_group_name_H-M   'P 1'
#
loop_
_entity.id
_entity.type
_entity.pdbx_description
1 polymer ?
#
loop_
_entity_poly.entity_id
_entity_poly.type
_entity_poly.pdbx_seq_one_letter_code
_entity_poly.pdbx_strand_id
1 'polypeptide(L)' 'MSILESTIDRHGATFAKNREDMLAEIAGLRALESKARREEEAKRERYEGRGQILP' A
#
# COMPACT_ATOMS: atom_id res chain seq x y z
N MET A 1 11.97 26.51 -20.76
CA MET A 1 11.62 25.39 -19.86
C MET A 1 12.77 24.40 -19.88
N SER A 2 13.28 23.98 -18.72
CA SER A 2 14.26 22.90 -18.63
C SER A 2 13.54 21.56 -18.70
N ILE A 3 13.83 20.78 -19.74
CA ILE A 3 13.36 19.39 -19.88
C ILE A 3 14.38 18.49 -19.18
N LEU A 4 13.90 17.51 -18.42
CA LEU A 4 14.74 16.46 -17.84
C LEU A 4 14.71 15.24 -18.77
N GLU A 5 15.87 14.90 -19.31
CA GLU A 5 16.05 13.68 -20.09
C GLU A 5 16.37 12.51 -19.14
N SER A 6 15.45 11.56 -19.03
CA SER A 6 15.64 10.37 -18.20
C SER A 6 16.63 9.41 -18.85
N THR A 7 17.67 9.03 -18.12
CA THR A 7 18.64 8.00 -18.56
C THR A 7 18.26 6.59 -18.12
N ILE A 8 17.08 6.40 -17.52
CA ILE A 8 16.60 5.09 -17.05
C ILE A 8 16.02 4.28 -18.22
N ASP A 9 16.57 3.09 -18.43
CA ASP A 9 15.98 2.08 -19.31
C ASP A 9 14.87 1.30 -18.59
N ARG A 10 13.62 1.54 -18.97
CA ARG A 10 12.43 0.91 -18.38
C ARG A 10 12.25 -0.56 -18.79
N HIS A 11 12.95 -1.02 -19.83
CA HIS A 11 12.88 -2.41 -20.31
C HIS A 11 14.11 -3.23 -19.90
N GLY A 12 15.10 -2.58 -19.28
CA GLY A 12 16.32 -3.22 -18.80
C GLY A 12 16.09 -4.07 -17.55
N ALA A 13 16.93 -5.09 -17.38
CA ALA A 13 16.86 -6.04 -16.26
C ALA A 13 16.99 -5.35 -14.89
N THR A 14 17.82 -4.30 -14.79
CA THR A 14 17.99 -3.52 -13.54
C THR A 14 16.69 -2.83 -13.13
N PHE A 15 15.97 -2.22 -14.08
CA PHE A 15 14.69 -1.59 -13.77
C PHE A 15 13.64 -2.62 -13.38
N ALA A 16 13.60 -3.77 -14.07
CA ALA A 16 12.70 -4.87 -13.71
C ALA A 16 12.93 -5.34 -12.28
N LYS A 17 14.19 -5.59 -11.87
CA LYS A 17 14.54 -5.97 -10.51
C LYS A 17 14.16 -4.90 -9.49
N ASN A 18 14.54 -3.65 -9.72
CA ASN A 18 14.22 -2.55 -8.81
C ASN A 18 12.70 -2.38 -8.63
N ARG A 19 11.94 -2.54 -9.72
CA ARG A 19 10.48 -2.50 -9.68
C ARG A 19 9.91 -3.66 -8.88
N GLU A 20 10.41 -4.87 -9.09
CA GLU A 20 9.98 -6.07 -8.35
C GLU A 20 10.23 -5.91 -6.84
N ASP A 21 11.45 -5.54 -6.46
CA ASP A 21 11.84 -5.36 -5.06
C ASP A 21 10.96 -4.27 -4.38
N MET A 22 10.77 -3.13 -5.03
CA MET A 22 9.92 -2.05 -4.51
C MET A 22 8.45 -2.47 -4.39
N LEU A 23 7.93 -3.23 -5.36
CA LEU A 23 6.56 -3.71 -5.32
C LEU A 23 6.33 -4.74 -4.21
N ALA A 24 7.34 -5.54 -3.87
CA ALA A 24 7.27 -6.45 -2.72
C ALA A 24 7.10 -5.68 -1.40
N GLU A 25 7.86 -4.60 -1.20
CA GLU A 25 7.72 -3.73 -0.03
C GLU A 25 6.35 -3.04 0.02
N ILE A 26 5.87 -2.52 -1.11
CA ILE A 26 4.53 -1.93 -1.20
C ILE A 26 3.45 -2.98 -0.87
N ALA A 27 3.59 -4.21 -1.35
CA ALA A 27 2.66 -5.29 -1.04
C ALA A 27 2.64 -5.59 0.47
N GLY A 28 3.80 -5.62 1.12
CA GLY A 28 3.93 -5.76 2.57
C GLY A 28 3.20 -4.64 3.33
N LEU A 29 3.43 -3.38 2.93
CA LEU A 29 2.72 -2.24 3.51
C LEU A 29 1.20 -2.35 3.36
N ARG A 30 0.72 -2.66 2.15
CA ARG A 30 -0.72 -2.81 1.89
C ARG A 30 -1.36 -3.95 2.68
N ALA A 31 -0.62 -5.03 2.94
CA ALA A 31 -1.08 -6.11 3.79
C ALA A 31 -1.29 -5.66 5.24
N LEU A 32 -0.38 -4.85 5.78
CA LEU A 32 -0.49 -4.28 7.13
C LEU A 32 -1.69 -3.32 7.25
N GLU A 33 -1.85 -2.40 6.30
CA GLU A 33 -3.01 -1.51 6.26
C GLU A 33 -4.34 -2.29 6.22
N SER A 34 -4.38 -3.36 5.42
CA SER A 34 -5.56 -4.21 5.29
C SER A 34 -5.83 -5.01 6.55
N LYS A 35 -4.78 -5.45 7.27
CA LYS A 35 -4.91 -6.08 8.57
C LYS A 35 -5.55 -5.11 9.57
N ALA A 36 -5.04 -3.88 9.68
CA ALA A 36 -5.60 -2.87 10.58
C ALA A 36 -7.08 -2.59 10.27
N ARG A 37 -7.44 -2.40 9.00
CA ARG A 37 -8.84 -2.21 8.58
C ARG A 37 -9.74 -3.39 8.98
N ARG A 38 -9.27 -4.63 8.82
CA ARG A 38 -10.04 -5.82 9.23
C ARG A 38 -10.23 -5.90 10.75
N GLU A 39 -9.22 -5.51 11.52
CA GLU A 39 -9.30 -5.50 12.98
C GLU A 39 -10.30 -4.47 13.50
N GLU A 40 -10.38 -3.29 12.87
CA GLU A 40 -11.41 -2.30 13.21
C GLU A 40 -12.80 -2.75 12.75
N GLU A 41 -12.91 -3.29 11.55
CA GLU A 41 -14.18 -3.82 11.02
C GLU A 41 -14.75 -4.94 11.92
N ALA A 42 -13.90 -5.80 12.47
CA ALA A 42 -14.32 -6.84 13.41
C ALA A 42 -14.94 -6.30 14.72
N LYS A 43 -14.70 -5.02 15.06
CA LYS A 43 -15.28 -4.37 16.24
C LYS A 43 -16.60 -3.67 15.94
N ARG A 44 -17.07 -3.66 14.68
CA ARG A 44 -18.27 -2.92 14.24
C ARG A 44 -19.47 -3.16 15.13
N GLU A 45 -19.83 -4.42 15.36
CA GLU A 45 -21.00 -4.80 16.16
C GLU A 45 -20.94 -4.22 17.59
N ARG A 46 -19.76 -4.20 18.21
CA ARG A 46 -19.55 -3.63 19.55
C ARG A 46 -19.75 -2.12 19.57
N TYR A 47 -19.32 -1.41 18.53
CA TYR A 47 -19.48 0.04 18.41
C TYR A 47 -20.94 0.41 18.09
N GLU A 48 -21.55 -0.29 17.15
CA GLU A 48 -22.96 -0.10 16.78
C GLU A 48 -23.89 -0.39 17.96
N GLY A 49 -23.63 -1.44 18.75
CA GLY A 49 -24.35 -1.74 19.98
C GLY A 49 -24.25 -0.64 21.06
N ARG A 50 -23.27 0.27 20.94
CA ARG A 50 -23.11 1.47 21.79
C ARG A 50 -23.61 2.75 21.12
N GLY A 51 -24.18 2.67 19.91
CA GLY A 51 -24.57 3.83 19.11
C GLY A 51 -23.38 4.66 18.62
N GLN A 52 -22.20 4.06 18.49
CA GLN A 52 -20.95 4.72 18.08
C GLN A 52 -20.56 4.32 16.65
N ILE A 53 -19.91 5.23 15.94
CA ILE A 53 -19.26 4.93 14.65
C ILE A 53 -17.89 4.28 14.88
N LEU A 54 -17.43 3.48 13.92
CA LEU A 54 -16.06 2.97 13.94
C LEU A 54 -15.05 4.13 13.84
N PRO A 55 -13.91 4.02 14.54
CA PRO A 55 -12.81 4.97 14.45
C PRO A 55 -12.05 4.89 13.12
#